data_AF-E6IZU6-F1
#
_entry.id   AF-E6IZU6-F1
#
_cell.length_a   1.000
_cell.length_b   1.000
_cell.length_c   1.000
_cell.angle_alpha   90.00
_cell.angle_beta   90.00
_cell.angle_gamma   90.00
#
_symmetry.space_group_name_H-M   'P 1'
#
loop_
_entity.id
_entity.type
_entity.pdbx_description
1 polymer ?
#
loop_
_entity_poly.entity_id
_entity_poly.type
_entity_poly.pdbx_seq_one_letter_code
_entity_poly.pdbx_strand_id
1 'polypeptide(L)'
;MSLYITQRGGKKGKWSYRITDKKGNYITSKSGFKTKKEAEIEGLTQEIKLHQGKVIDKNISLFQLWEKWYHLKIIPLNKMDSTQNKHRLRGKFIQKYFGDSPAVSITSSQYQAFINKYAETNCRDNVSRLNAEIRSVLIFA
;
A
#
# COMPACT_ATOMS: atom_id res chain seq x y z
N MET A 1 10.48 -9.50 -10.79
CA MET A 1 11.62 -8.68 -10.35
C MET A 1 12.19 -9.33 -9.09
N SER A 2 13.43 -9.03 -8.77
CA SER A 2 14.09 -9.53 -7.57
C SER A 2 14.84 -8.39 -6.88
N LEU A 3 14.57 -8.21 -5.58
CA LEU A 3 15.23 -7.24 -4.70
C LEU A 3 16.39 -7.91 -3.97
N TYR A 4 17.60 -7.36 -4.11
CA TYR A 4 18.81 -7.81 -3.44
C TYR A 4 19.30 -6.75 -2.48
N ILE A 5 19.65 -7.17 -1.26
CA ILE A 5 20.21 -6.30 -0.23
C ILE A 5 21.65 -6.71 0.02
N THR A 6 22.57 -5.76 -0.05
CA THR A 6 24.01 -6.01 0.12
C THR A 6 24.63 -4.98 1.06
N GLN A 7 25.61 -5.41 1.84
CA GLN A 7 26.44 -4.54 2.67
C GLN A 7 27.80 -4.35 2.01
N ARG A 8 28.23 -3.09 1.79
CA ARG A 8 29.56 -2.79 1.22
C ARG A 8 30.48 -2.24 2.31
N GLY A 9 31.62 -2.90 2.53
CA GLY A 9 32.67 -2.45 3.46
C GLY A 9 32.75 -3.17 4.82
N GLY A 10 32.27 -4.41 4.93
CA GLY A 10 32.39 -5.22 6.16
C GLY A 10 31.48 -4.75 7.31
N LYS A 11 31.88 -5.01 8.57
CA LYS A 11 31.04 -4.78 9.79
C LYS A 11 30.55 -3.35 10.00
N LYS A 12 31.21 -2.33 9.43
CA LYS A 12 30.78 -0.90 9.47
C LYS A 12 30.31 -0.38 8.10
N GLY A 13 30.08 -1.30 7.15
CA GLY A 13 29.71 -1.00 5.79
C GLY A 13 28.28 -0.46 5.68
N LYS A 14 28.07 0.44 4.72
CA LYS A 14 26.75 0.96 4.39
C LYS A 14 25.96 -0.10 3.61
N TRP A 15 24.65 -0.05 3.76
CA TRP A 15 23.72 -0.93 3.08
C TRP A 15 23.30 -0.34 1.73
N SER A 16 22.95 -1.23 0.81
CA SER A 16 22.44 -0.91 -0.51
C SER A 16 21.39 -1.92 -0.94
N TYR A 17 20.49 -1.50 -1.81
CA TYR A 17 19.60 -2.40 -2.52
C TYR A 17 19.86 -2.36 -4.02
N ARG A 18 19.51 -3.44 -4.71
CA ARG A 18 19.52 -3.57 -6.17
C ARG A 18 18.26 -4.31 -6.61
N ILE A 19 17.62 -3.83 -7.66
CA ILE A 19 16.43 -4.43 -8.26
C ILE A 19 16.78 -4.90 -9.67
N THR A 20 16.43 -6.15 -9.99
CA THR A 20 16.59 -6.72 -11.33
C THR A 20 15.26 -7.23 -11.87
N ASP A 21 15.16 -7.34 -13.19
CA ASP A 21 14.02 -7.97 -13.87
C ASP A 21 14.08 -9.51 -13.73
N LYS A 22 12.99 -10.21 -14.07
CA LYS A 22 12.90 -11.68 -14.11
C LYS A 22 13.95 -12.33 -15.03
N LYS A 23 14.46 -11.58 -16.02
CA LYS A 23 15.56 -11.99 -16.91
C LYS A 23 16.96 -11.70 -16.35
N GLY A 24 17.06 -11.16 -15.14
CA GLY A 24 18.33 -10.77 -14.51
C GLY A 24 18.85 -9.38 -14.90
N ASN A 25 18.15 -8.65 -15.77
CA ASN A 25 18.57 -7.32 -16.22
C ASN A 25 18.50 -6.30 -15.08
N TYR A 26 19.52 -5.45 -14.97
CA TYR A 26 19.57 -4.37 -14.00
C TYR A 26 18.46 -3.34 -14.25
N ILE A 27 17.73 -2.96 -13.20
CA ILE A 27 16.72 -1.90 -13.27
C ILE A 27 17.21 -0.66 -12.53
N THR A 28 17.48 -0.80 -11.22
CA THR A 28 17.96 0.32 -10.39
C THR A 28 18.66 -0.19 -9.13
N SER A 29 19.42 0.68 -8.49
CA SER A 29 20.04 0.43 -7.20
C SER A 29 20.35 1.73 -6.48
N LYS A 30 20.30 1.72 -5.15
CA LYS A 30 20.75 2.84 -4.32
C LYS A 30 21.56 2.31 -3.14
N SER A 31 22.57 3.07 -2.76
CA SER A 31 23.49 2.74 -1.67
C SER A 31 23.64 3.92 -0.72
N GLY A 32 24.06 3.63 0.51
CA GLY A 32 24.39 4.66 1.49
C GLY A 32 23.55 4.60 2.77
N PHE A 33 22.70 3.59 2.90
CA PHE A 33 21.85 3.41 4.08
C PHE A 33 22.68 2.98 5.28
N LYS A 34 22.33 3.51 6.46
CA LYS A 34 23.04 3.19 7.70
C LYS A 34 22.64 1.81 8.20
N THR A 35 21.39 1.40 7.92
CA THR A 35 20.85 0.10 8.35
C THR A 35 20.32 -0.73 7.18
N LYS A 36 20.31 -2.06 7.37
CA LYS A 36 19.70 -3.00 6.43
C LYS A 36 18.22 -2.68 6.19
N LYS A 37 17.50 -2.35 7.27
CA LYS A 37 16.06 -2.08 7.27
C LYS A 37 15.71 -0.84 6.45
N GLU A 38 16.51 0.22 6.53
CA GLU A 38 16.36 1.40 5.65
C GLU A 38 16.50 1.04 4.18
N ALA A 39 17.51 0.23 3.84
CA ALA A 39 17.73 -0.23 2.47
C ALA A 39 16.59 -1.12 1.96
N GLU A 40 16.05 -1.99 2.81
CA GLU A 40 14.89 -2.83 2.51
C GLU A 40 13.63 -1.98 2.27
N ILE A 41 13.32 -1.03 3.15
CA ILE A 41 12.12 -0.17 3.01
C ILE A 41 12.19 0.66 1.72
N GLU A 42 13.32 1.30 1.46
CA GLU A 42 13.50 2.09 0.24
C GLU A 42 13.49 1.20 -1.01
N GLY A 43 14.15 0.03 -0.94
CA GLY A 43 14.18 -0.95 -2.01
C GLY A 43 12.81 -1.50 -2.37
N LEU A 44 12.02 -1.88 -1.36
CA LEU A 44 10.61 -2.28 -1.52
C LEU A 44 9.79 -1.13 -2.11
N THR A 45 9.99 0.10 -1.62
CA THR A 45 9.27 1.28 -2.14
C THR A 45 9.58 1.50 -3.63
N GLN A 46 10.84 1.34 -4.05
CA GLN A 46 11.22 1.49 -5.45
C GLN A 46 10.78 0.31 -6.32
N GLU A 47 10.82 -0.91 -5.81
CA GLU A 47 10.27 -2.08 -6.50
C GLU A 47 8.77 -1.88 -6.75
N ILE A 48 8.04 -1.41 -5.75
CA ILE A 48 6.63 -1.04 -5.87
C ILE A 48 6.44 0.09 -6.88
N LYS A 49 7.24 1.16 -6.84
CA LYS A 49 7.17 2.26 -7.82
C LYS A 49 7.49 1.81 -9.25
N LEU A 50 8.41 0.87 -9.43
CA LEU A 50 8.75 0.33 -10.75
C LEU A 50 7.66 -0.60 -11.27
N HIS A 51 7.03 -1.37 -10.37
CA HIS A 51 5.81 -2.12 -10.67
C HIS A 51 4.64 -1.18 -11.01
N GLN A 52 4.47 -0.08 -10.27
CA GLN A 52 3.45 0.95 -10.50
C GLN A 52 3.73 1.80 -11.75
N GLY A 53 4.99 2.11 -12.07
CA GLY A 53 5.39 2.93 -13.20
C GLY A 53 5.30 2.20 -14.55
N LYS A 54 5.37 0.86 -14.54
CA LYS A 54 5.06 0.04 -15.72
C LYS A 54 3.58 -0.27 -15.86
N VAL A 55 2.81 -0.14 -14.79
CA VAL A 55 1.39 -0.47 -14.74
C VAL A 55 0.75 0.49 -13.74
N ILE A 56 0.40 1.72 -14.19
CA ILE A 56 -0.79 2.36 -13.62
C ILE A 56 -1.90 1.43 -14.06
N ASP A 57 -2.14 0.41 -13.25
CA ASP A 57 -3.13 -0.61 -13.52
C ASP A 57 -4.45 0.12 -13.43
N LYS A 58 -4.96 0.58 -14.58
CA LYS A 58 -6.30 1.13 -14.68
C LYS A 58 -7.34 0.14 -14.14
N ASN A 59 -6.94 -1.11 -13.90
CA ASN A 59 -7.73 -2.19 -13.34
C ASN A 59 -7.48 -2.45 -11.84
N ILE A 60 -6.62 -1.71 -11.14
CA ILE A 60 -6.39 -1.95 -9.71
C ILE A 60 -7.67 -1.68 -8.91
N SER A 61 -8.07 -2.65 -8.07
CA SER A 61 -9.29 -2.50 -7.29
C SER A 61 -9.09 -1.56 -6.11
N LEU A 62 -10.19 -0.96 -5.64
CA LEU A 62 -10.15 -0.09 -4.46
C LEU A 62 -9.63 -0.85 -3.22
N PHE A 63 -9.94 -2.14 -3.11
CA PHE A 63 -9.43 -2.99 -2.03
C PHE A 63 -7.92 -3.19 -2.13
N GLN A 64 -7.38 -3.44 -3.32
CA GLN A 64 -5.94 -3.61 -3.53
C GLN A 64 -5.17 -2.30 -3.24
N LEU A 65 -5.73 -1.15 -3.60
CA LEU A 65 -5.17 0.15 -3.20
C LEU A 65 -5.17 0.31 -1.68
N TRP A 66 -6.28 -0.04 -1.03
CA TRP A 66 -6.39 0.00 0.42
C TRP A 66 -5.38 -0.93 1.10
N GLU A 67 -5.18 -2.14 0.59
CA GLU A 67 -4.22 -3.11 1.14
C GLU A 67 -2.79 -2.59 1.05
N LYS A 68 -2.39 -2.04 -0.11
CA LYS A 68 -1.08 -1.40 -0.27
C LYS A 68 -0.90 -0.24 0.71
N TRP A 69 -1.88 0.64 0.82
CA TRP A 69 -1.84 1.74 1.77
C TRP A 69 -1.75 1.24 3.22
N TYR A 70 -2.51 0.20 3.58
CA TYR A 70 -2.51 -0.38 4.91
C TYR A 70 -1.13 -0.96 5.27
N HIS A 71 -0.51 -1.72 4.37
CA HIS A 71 0.83 -2.28 4.59
C HIS A 71 1.93 -1.22 4.64
N LEU A 72 1.82 -0.14 3.88
CA LEU A 72 2.88 0.87 3.76
C LEU A 72 2.75 2.03 4.74
N LYS A 73 1.52 2.36 5.16
CA LYS A 73 1.24 3.49 6.05
C LYS A 73 0.79 3.08 7.43
N ILE A 74 0.07 1.96 7.59
CA ILE A 74 -0.51 1.59 8.90
C ILE A 74 0.35 0.58 9.65
N ILE A 75 0.83 -0.48 9.00
CA ILE A 75 1.70 -1.47 9.65
C ILE A 75 2.96 -0.84 10.26
N PRO A 76 3.72 0.02 9.56
CA PRO A 76 4.97 0.58 10.10
C PRO A 76 4.77 1.50 11.31
N LEU A 77 3.55 1.98 11.55
CA LEU A 77 3.23 2.82 12.70
C LEU A 77 3.11 2.02 14.00
N ASN A 78 3.22 0.69 13.97
CA ASN A 78 3.14 -0.19 15.14
C ASN A 78 1.95 0.13 16.07
N LYS A 79 0.79 0.42 15.46
CA LYS A 79 -0.44 0.68 16.22
C LYS A 79 -0.89 -0.58 16.95
N MET A 80 -1.60 -0.41 18.07
CA MET A 80 -2.24 -1.51 18.80
C MET A 80 -3.06 -2.41 17.88
N ASP A 81 -3.09 -3.71 18.19
CA ASP A 81 -3.81 -4.72 17.41
C ASP A 81 -5.31 -4.40 17.25
N SER A 82 -5.92 -3.80 18.27
CA SER A 82 -7.31 -3.34 18.22
C SER A 82 -7.54 -2.29 17.13
N THR A 83 -6.55 -1.43 16.89
CA THR A 83 -6.62 -0.37 15.87
C THR A 83 -6.35 -0.94 14.48
N GLN A 84 -5.38 -1.84 14.36
CA GLN A 84 -5.14 -2.60 13.13
C GLN A 84 -6.38 -3.42 12.73
N ASN A 85 -7.05 -4.03 13.70
CA ASN A 85 -8.26 -4.81 13.43
C ASN A 85 -9.40 -3.93 12.86
N LYS A 86 -9.57 -2.71 13.36
CA LYS A 86 -10.57 -1.75 12.81
C LYS A 86 -10.29 -1.43 11.34
N HIS A 87 -9.02 -1.19 10.99
CA HIS A 87 -8.62 -1.00 9.59
C HIS A 87 -8.95 -2.26 8.76
N ARG A 88 -8.58 -3.45 9.23
CA ARG A 88 -8.90 -4.71 8.55
C ARG A 88 -10.40 -4.91 8.32
N LEU A 89 -11.24 -4.58 9.30
CA LEU A 89 -12.70 -4.67 9.15
C LEU A 89 -13.22 -3.72 8.06
N ARG A 90 -12.67 -2.50 7.97
CA ARG A 90 -12.99 -1.54 6.90
C ARG A 90 -12.55 -2.07 5.54
N GLY A 91 -11.33 -2.61 5.44
CA GLY A 91 -10.84 -3.26 4.23
C GLY A 91 -11.74 -4.39 3.76
N LYS A 92 -12.18 -5.28 4.67
CA LYS A 92 -13.15 -6.34 4.37
C LYS A 92 -14.49 -5.79 3.85
N PHE A 93 -14.95 -4.67 4.40
CA PHE A 93 -16.18 -4.04 3.92
C PHE A 93 -16.02 -3.47 2.50
N ILE A 94 -14.88 -2.82 2.20
CA ILE A 94 -14.53 -2.35 0.86
C ILE A 94 -14.50 -3.54 -0.13
N GLN A 95 -13.82 -4.62 0.24
CA GLN A 95 -13.74 -5.84 -0.57
C GLN A 95 -15.12 -6.45 -0.82
N LYS A 96 -15.96 -6.54 0.21
CA LYS A 96 -17.31 -7.11 0.08
C LYS A 96 -18.21 -6.31 -0.85
N TYR A 97 -18.08 -4.99 -0.86
CA TYR A 97 -18.97 -4.12 -1.64
C TYR A 97 -18.49 -3.91 -3.07
N PHE A 98 -17.20 -3.61 -3.26
CA PHE A 98 -16.65 -3.30 -4.59
C PHE A 98 -15.97 -4.51 -5.25
N GLY A 99 -15.62 -5.54 -4.48
CA GLY A 99 -14.91 -6.71 -4.98
C GLY A 99 -13.61 -6.32 -5.67
N ASP A 100 -13.43 -6.88 -6.86
CA ASP A 100 -12.29 -6.60 -7.73
C ASP A 100 -12.55 -5.46 -8.73
N SER A 101 -13.63 -4.68 -8.53
CA SER A 101 -13.95 -3.55 -9.40
C SER A 101 -12.81 -2.53 -9.38
N PRO A 102 -12.33 -2.08 -10.56
CA PRO A 102 -11.29 -1.08 -10.65
C PRO A 102 -11.68 0.20 -9.92
N ALA A 103 -10.77 0.79 -9.15
CA ALA A 103 -11.04 2.01 -8.39
C ALA A 103 -11.47 3.16 -9.31
N VAL A 104 -10.94 3.22 -10.53
CA VAL A 104 -11.29 4.23 -11.54
C VAL A 104 -12.71 4.09 -12.10
N SER A 105 -13.32 2.90 -11.98
CA SER A 105 -14.68 2.64 -12.44
C SER A 105 -15.76 3.06 -11.42
N ILE A 106 -15.34 3.39 -10.19
CA ILE A 106 -16.24 3.76 -9.12
C ILE A 106 -16.69 5.21 -9.32
N THR A 107 -17.97 5.37 -9.66
CA THR A 107 -18.60 6.69 -9.76
C THR A 107 -18.89 7.29 -8.38
N SER A 108 -19.04 8.61 -8.29
CA SER A 108 -19.39 9.28 -7.04
C SER A 108 -20.71 8.79 -6.45
N SER A 109 -21.68 8.40 -7.31
CA SER A 109 -22.97 7.86 -6.88
C SER A 109 -22.83 6.48 -6.23
N GLN A 110 -22.04 5.57 -6.83
CA GLN A 110 -21.73 4.26 -6.26
C GLN A 110 -20.95 4.39 -4.95
N TYR A 111 -20.01 5.33 -4.87
CA TYR A 111 -19.31 5.62 -3.63
C TYR A 111 -20.26 6.13 -2.53
N GLN A 112 -21.20 7.02 -2.86
CA GLN A 112 -22.18 7.49 -1.88
C GLN A 112 -23.12 6.35 -1.43
N ALA A 113 -23.53 5.46 -2.34
CA ALA A 113 -24.32 4.27 -2.00
C ALA A 113 -23.54 3.33 -1.06
N PHE A 114 -22.24 3.16 -1.29
CA PHE A 114 -21.35 2.43 -0.39
C PHE A 114 -21.29 3.05 1.01
N ILE A 115 -21.15 4.38 1.10
CA ILE A 115 -21.13 5.11 2.38
C ILE A 115 -22.47 4.95 3.11
N ASN A 116 -23.59 5.08 2.40
CA ASN A 116 -24.93 4.88 2.96
C ASN A 116 -25.08 3.45 3.50
N LYS A 117 -24.61 2.45 2.75
CA LYS A 117 -24.65 1.06 3.20
C LYS A 117 -23.81 0.82 4.46
N TYR A 118 -22.66 1.47 4.55
CA TYR A 118 -21.83 1.39 5.75
C TYR A 118 -22.50 2.05 6.96
N ALA A 119 -23.19 3.17 6.75
CA ALA A 119 -23.89 3.93 7.78
C ALA A 119 -25.10 3.20 8.38
N GLU A 120 -25.71 2.25 7.68
CA GLU A 120 -26.81 1.40 8.21
C GLU A 120 -26.38 0.59 9.45
N THR A 121 -25.10 0.23 9.54
CA THR A 121 -24.57 -0.65 10.59
C THR A 121 -23.54 0.02 11.50
N ASN A 122 -23.18 1.28 11.22
CA ASN A 122 -22.10 1.98 11.90
C ASN A 122 -22.50 3.40 12.29
N CYS A 123 -21.96 3.86 13.43
CA CYS A 123 -22.14 5.24 13.87
C CYS A 123 -21.42 6.24 12.96
N ARG A 124 -21.85 7.52 13.03
CA ARG A 124 -21.30 8.64 12.25
C ARG A 124 -19.78 8.75 12.32
N ASP A 125 -19.18 8.54 13.49
CA ASP A 125 -17.73 8.59 13.67
C ASP A 125 -17.01 7.50 12.87
N ASN A 126 -17.52 6.27 12.87
CA ASN A 126 -16.95 5.19 12.07
C ASN A 126 -17.08 5.45 10.57
N VAL A 127 -18.23 5.98 10.12
CA VAL A 127 -18.44 6.36 8.72
C VAL A 127 -17.47 7.45 8.29
N SER A 128 -17.29 8.49 9.11
CA SER A 128 -16.34 9.57 8.86
C SER A 128 -14.91 9.05 8.73
N ARG A 129 -14.50 8.13 9.63
CA ARG A 129 -13.18 7.50 9.60
C ARG A 129 -12.97 6.64 8.36
N LEU A 130 -13.96 5.86 7.94
CA LEU A 130 -13.88 5.08 6.69
C LEU A 130 -13.69 6.01 5.49
N ASN A 131 -14.46 7.10 5.41
CA ASN A 131 -14.37 8.05 4.31
C ASN A 131 -12.99 8.75 4.27
N ALA A 132 -12.47 9.17 5.43
CA ALA A 132 -11.13 9.77 5.52
C ALA A 132 -10.02 8.79 5.13
N GLU A 133 -10.17 7.52 5.52
CA GLU A 133 -9.25 6.45 5.16
C GLU A 133 -9.24 6.19 3.65
N ILE A 134 -10.40 6.05 3.02
CA ILE A 134 -10.50 5.86 1.57
C ILE A 134 -9.91 7.06 0.81
N ARG A 135 -10.16 8.30 1.26
CA ARG A 135 -9.51 9.48 0.68
C ARG A 135 -7.99 9.41 0.77
N SER A 136 -7.45 8.94 1.91
CA SER A 136 -6.01 8.77 2.11
C SER A 136 -5.44 7.68 1.20
N VAL A 137 -6.19 6.61 0.96
CA VAL A 137 -5.86 5.54 0.01
C VAL A 137 -5.80 6.08 -1.41
N LEU A 138 -6.80 6.87 -1.84
CA LEU A 138 -6.87 7.44 -3.17
C LEU A 138 -5.77 8.50 -3.43
N ILE A 139 -5.41 9.31 -2.43
CA ILE A 139 -4.30 10.26 -2.53
C ILE A 139 -2.94 9.54 -2.60
N PHE A 140 -2.85 8.38 -1.96
CA PHE A 140 -1.63 7.57 -1.95
C PHE A 140 -1.40 6.81 -3.27
N ALA A 141 -2.48 6.46 -3.98
CA ALA A 141 -2.47 5.73 -5.24
C ALA A 141 -1.96 6.59 -6.40
#